data_AF-A0A6J6ZWS5-F1
#
_entry.id   AF-A0A6J6ZWS5-F1
#
_cell.length_a   1.000
_cell.length_b   1.000
_cell.length_c   1.000
_cell.angle_alpha   90.00
_cell.angle_beta   90.00
_cell.angle_gamma   90.00
#
_symmetry.space_group_name_H-M   'P 1'
#
loop_
_entity.id
_entity.type
_entity.pdbx_description
1 polymer ?
#
loop_
_entity_poly.entity_id
_entity_poly.type
_entity_poly.pdbx_seq_one_letter_code
_entity_poly.pdbx_strand_id
1 'polypeptide(L)' 'MKNHLHNLYTKLGARSRTEAVVIAARQGLITL' A
#
# COMPACT_ATOMS: atom_id res chain seq x y z
N MET A 1 -9.22 -16.64 5.26
CA MET A 1 -7.87 -16.03 5.33
C MET A 1 -7.98 -14.52 5.13
N LYS A 2 -7.37 -13.70 5.99
CA LYS A 2 -7.33 -12.24 5.79
C LYS A 2 -6.22 -11.93 4.79
N ASN A 3 -6.57 -11.53 3.56
CA ASN A 3 -5.58 -11.13 2.57
C ASN A 3 -5.05 -9.73 2.93
N HIS A 4 -3.94 -9.68 3.67
CA HIS A 4 -3.33 -8.43 4.13
C HIS A 4 -3.00 -7.48 2.98
N LEU A 5 -2.64 -8.00 1.80
CA LEU A 5 -2.40 -7.18 0.62
C LEU A 5 -3.68 -6.55 0.09
N HIS A 6 -4.79 -7.29 0.04
CA HIS A 6 -6.07 -6.71 -0.35
C HIS A 6 -6.47 -5.56 0.58
N ASN A 7 -6.36 -5.75 1.89
CA ASN A 7 -6.66 -4.69 2.85
C ASN A 7 -5.70 -3.50 2.74
N LEU A 8 -4.42 -3.75 2.50
CA LEU A 8 -3.42 -2.70 2.25
C LEU A 8 -3.80 -1.89 1.01
N TYR A 9 -4.12 -2.56 -0.10
CA TYR A 9 -4.51 -1.96 -1.36
C TYR A 9 -5.78 -1.12 -1.21
N THR A 10 -6.81 -1.65 -0.53
CA THR A 10 -8.03 -0.90 -0.24
C THR A 10 -7.77 0.34 0.61
N LYS A 11 -6.92 0.24 1.64
CA LYS A 11 -6.58 1.37 2.52
C LYS A 11 -5.76 2.45 1.83
N LEU A 12 -4.82 2.05 0.98
CA LEU A 12 -3.94 2.97 0.26
C LEU A 12 -4.52 3.43 -1.09
N GLY A 13 -5.64 2.86 -1.53
CA GLY A 13 -6.20 3.11 -2.87
C GLY A 13 -5.31 2.58 -4.01
N ALA A 14 -4.47 1.58 -3.73
CA ALA A 14 -3.50 1.03 -4.69
C ALA A 14 -4.07 -0.18 -5.44
N ARG A 15 -3.62 -0.39 -6.68
CA ARG A 15 -3.98 -1.56 -7.51
C ARG A 15 -2.84 -2.55 -7.66
N SER A 16 -1.63 -2.14 -7.28
CA SER A 16 -0.42 -2.95 -7.35
C SER A 16 0.46 -2.72 -6.13
N ARG A 17 1.42 -3.63 -5.92
CA ARG A 17 2.42 -3.49 -4.85
C ARG A 17 3.26 -2.23 -5.06
N THR A 18 3.66 -1.94 -6.29
CA THR A 18 4.45 -0.75 -6.62
C THR A 18 3.70 0.53 -6.27
N GLU A 19 2.42 0.62 -6.65
CA GLU A 19 1.58 1.76 -6.26
C GLU A 19 1.47 1.88 -4.74
N ALA A 20 1.22 0.77 -4.04
CA ALA A 20 1.11 0.78 -2.58
C ALA A 20 2.40 1.29 -1.90
N VAL A 21 3.56 0.86 -2.39
CA VAL A 21 4.87 1.30 -1.87
C VAL A 21 5.09 2.80 -2.15
N VAL A 22 4.82 3.27 -3.38
CA VAL A 22 4.97 4.69 -3.73
C VAL A 22 4.04 5.57 -2.91
N ILE A 23 2.78 5.16 -2.73
CA ILE A 23 1.80 5.91 -1.92
C ILE A 23 2.23 5.92 -0.45
N ALA A 24 2.64 4.79 0.11
CA ALA A 24 3.11 4.70 1.48
C ALA A 24 4.35 5.58 1.73
N ALA A 25 5.29 5.63 0.78
CA ALA A 25 6.46 6.50 0.85
C ALA A 25 6.07 7.99 0.79
N ARG A 26 5.16 8.38 -0.11
CA ARG A 26 4.65 9.77 -0.21
C ARG A 26 3.90 10.23 1.05
N GLN A 27 3.27 9.30 1.76
CA GLN A 27 2.58 9.56 3.02
C GLN A 27 3.52 9.50 4.25
N GLY A 28 4.81 9.18 4.06
CA GLY A 28 5.77 9.04 5.15
C GLY A 28 5.56 7.81 6.03
N LEU A 29 4.79 6.81 5.56
CA LEU A 29 4.53 5.57 6.30
C LEU A 29 5.71 4.59 6.25
N ILE A 30 6.53 4.70 5.21
CA ILE A 30 7.75 3.91 5.00
C ILE A 30 8.84 4.79 4.40
N THR A 31 10.09 4.37 4.58
CA THR A 31 11.26 4.92 3.88
C THR A 31 11.63 3.99 2.71
N LEU A 32 12.05 4.56 1.58
CA LEU A 32 12.54 3.82 0.41
C LEU A 32 14.04 3.59 0.48
#